data_AF-T1JJI1-F1
#
_entry.id   AF-T1JJI1-F1
#
_cell.length_a   1.000
_cell.length_b   1.000
_cell.length_c   1.000
_cell.angle_alpha   90.00
_cell.angle_beta   90.00
_cell.angle_gamma   90.00
#
_symmetry.space_group_name_H-M   'P 1'
#
loop_
_entity.id
_entity.type
_entity.pdbx_description
1 polymer ?
#
loop_
_entity_poly.entity_id
_entity_poly.type
_entity_poly.pdbx_seq_one_letter_code
_entity_poly.pdbx_strand_id
1 'polypeptide(L)'
;MVYTWMIPFTVFYCVMLAAHSLIFRKRSTSDSTPVPTTKYVEAQPLKPLEVTQVQAPQLPISNPNSNESLHRLFESLEKWGDDRMDDKMGDSGEKVKLETAHILCKLKGAVSEQKSQQQIKLRQSIEACKEETGHKLRKLRETMNAKMSEQLGTLQKEINSDQLETMQRLSKMQHIINAQANQQLSALVALQQAINVDKEDSIRKLKRLQQTIQEETSQRLDTFQIAT
;
A
#
# COMPACT_ATOMS: atom_id res chain seq x y z
N MET A 1 26.21 -0.82 -58.27
CA MET A 1 26.21 0.16 -57.15
C MET A 1 24.96 -0.01 -56.29
N VAL A 2 24.78 -1.16 -55.61
CA VAL A 2 23.59 -1.42 -54.75
C VAL A 2 24.00 -1.72 -53.29
N TYR A 3 25.27 -2.04 -53.06
CA TYR A 3 25.76 -2.45 -51.74
C TYR A 3 26.03 -1.30 -50.76
N THR A 4 26.15 -0.06 -51.22
CA THR A 4 26.46 1.08 -50.35
C THR A 4 25.28 1.47 -49.44
N TRP A 5 24.05 1.17 -49.85
CA TRP A 5 22.83 1.48 -49.08
C TRP A 5 22.36 0.32 -48.20
N MET A 6 22.83 -0.91 -48.40
CA MET A 6 22.42 -2.05 -47.53
C MET A 6 23.12 -2.05 -46.18
N ILE A 7 24.34 -1.54 -46.10
CA ILE A 7 25.15 -1.50 -44.86
C ILE A 7 24.46 -0.72 -43.72
N PRO A 8 23.86 0.47 -43.92
CA PRO A 8 23.19 1.17 -42.83
C PRO A 8 21.93 0.46 -42.32
N PHE A 9 21.20 -0.26 -43.19
CA PHE A 9 20.00 -0.98 -42.77
C PHE A 9 20.31 -2.22 -41.92
N THR A 10 21.36 -2.97 -42.25
CA THR A 10 21.77 -4.12 -41.43
C THR A 10 22.29 -3.69 -40.07
N VAL A 11 23.06 -2.59 -39.99
CA VAL A 11 23.52 -2.07 -38.70
C VAL A 11 22.34 -1.57 -37.85
N PHE A 12 21.38 -0.86 -38.46
CA PHE A 12 20.19 -0.38 -37.75
C PHE A 12 19.32 -1.53 -37.25
N TYR A 13 19.14 -2.59 -38.05
CA TYR A 13 18.36 -3.77 -37.67
C TYR A 13 19.05 -4.56 -36.55
N CYS A 14 20.38 -4.69 -36.57
CA CYS A 14 21.15 -5.31 -35.49
C CYS A 14 21.05 -4.53 -34.16
N VAL A 15 21.06 -3.19 -34.21
CA VAL A 15 20.88 -2.35 -33.01
C VAL A 15 19.45 -2.46 -32.46
N MET A 16 18.44 -2.49 -33.33
CA MET A 16 17.04 -2.70 -32.92
C MET A 16 16.82 -4.10 -32.31
N LEU A 17 17.40 -5.15 -32.88
CA LEU A 17 17.35 -6.50 -32.30
C LEU A 17 18.10 -6.60 -30.97
N ALA A 18 19.24 -5.93 -30.83
CA ALA A 18 19.98 -5.88 -29.58
C ALA A 18 19.19 -5.12 -28.49
N ALA A 19 18.55 -4.01 -28.83
CA ALA A 19 17.68 -3.25 -27.92
C ALA A 19 16.46 -4.07 -27.50
N HIS A 20 15.81 -4.77 -28.44
CA HIS A 20 14.67 -5.63 -28.13
C HIS A 20 15.08 -6.82 -27.25
N SER A 21 16.26 -7.41 -27.49
CA SER A 21 16.83 -8.47 -26.67
C SER A 21 17.22 -8.00 -25.27
N LEU A 22 17.68 -6.75 -25.11
CA LEU A 22 17.96 -6.14 -23.81
C LEU A 22 16.69 -5.87 -23.01
N ILE A 23 15.62 -5.41 -23.67
CA ILE A 23 14.31 -5.22 -23.03
C ILE A 23 13.71 -6.57 -22.60
N PHE A 24 13.84 -7.60 -23.44
CA PHE A 24 13.35 -8.95 -23.12
C PHE A 24 14.19 -9.63 -22.03
N ARG A 25 15.52 -9.48 -22.05
CA ARG A 25 16.43 -10.03 -21.03
C ARG A 25 16.25 -9.35 -19.67
N LYS A 26 15.92 -8.05 -19.64
CA LYS A 26 15.50 -7.37 -18.40
C LYS A 26 14.18 -7.91 -17.84
N ARG A 27 13.36 -8.58 -18.66
CA ARG A 27 12.08 -9.18 -18.28
C ARG A 27 12.20 -10.63 -17.80
N SER A 28 13.27 -11.34 -18.15
CA SER A 28 13.48 -12.75 -17.77
C SER A 28 14.39 -12.97 -16.56
N THR A 29 15.10 -11.95 -16.06
CA THR A 29 15.88 -12.06 -14.80
C THR A 29 15.16 -11.47 -13.59
N SER A 30 13.86 -11.22 -13.67
CA SER A 30 13.02 -10.82 -12.54
C SER A 30 11.94 -11.86 -12.27
N ASP A 31 12.33 -13.13 -12.20
CA ASP A 31 11.51 -14.15 -11.52
C ASP A 31 12.00 -14.26 -10.07
N SER A 32 11.68 -13.22 -9.33
CA SER A 32 11.74 -13.10 -7.89
C SER A 32 10.76 -11.98 -7.59
N THR A 33 9.54 -12.36 -7.26
CA THR A 33 8.42 -11.50 -6.83
C THR A 33 8.85 -10.12 -6.33
N PRO A 34 8.57 -9.03 -7.08
CA PRO A 34 8.62 -7.71 -6.50
C PRO A 34 7.30 -7.49 -5.75
N VAL A 35 7.42 -7.47 -4.43
CA VAL A 35 6.51 -6.77 -3.52
C VAL A 35 6.19 -5.39 -4.13
N PRO A 36 4.93 -4.94 -4.17
CA PRO A 36 4.60 -3.66 -4.77
C PRO A 36 5.24 -2.55 -3.94
N THR A 37 6.29 -1.93 -4.49
CA THR A 37 6.90 -0.73 -3.95
C THR A 37 5.88 0.39 -4.07
N THR A 38 5.20 0.65 -2.95
CA THR A 38 4.47 1.89 -2.71
C THR A 38 5.41 3.05 -3.02
N LYS A 39 5.03 3.89 -4.00
CA LYS A 39 5.58 5.23 -4.13
C LYS A 39 5.45 5.89 -2.75
N TYR A 40 6.59 6.30 -2.18
CA TYR A 40 6.64 7.16 -1.01
C TYR A 40 5.92 8.47 -1.37
N VAL A 41 4.62 8.50 -1.08
CA VAL A 41 3.97 9.76 -0.72
C VAL A 41 4.53 10.06 0.65
N GLU A 42 5.25 11.17 0.74
CA GLU A 42 5.73 11.78 1.97
C GLU A 42 4.58 11.82 2.98
N ALA A 43 4.56 10.80 3.85
CA ALA A 43 3.65 10.76 4.96
C ALA A 43 4.03 11.94 5.83
N GLN A 44 3.15 12.95 5.88
CA GLN A 44 3.18 13.94 6.94
C GLN A 44 3.40 13.19 8.25
N PRO A 45 4.29 13.67 9.13
CA PRO A 45 4.54 12.99 10.39
C PRO A 45 3.21 12.87 11.10
N LEU A 46 2.70 11.63 11.19
CA LEU A 46 1.62 11.29 12.11
C LEU A 46 2.07 11.87 13.44
N LYS A 47 1.35 12.88 13.93
CA LYS A 47 1.53 13.38 15.30
C LYS A 47 1.66 12.14 16.18
N PRO A 48 2.69 12.06 17.03
CA PRO A 48 2.78 10.97 17.98
C PRO A 48 1.40 10.86 18.62
N LEU A 49 0.76 9.69 18.52
CA LEU A 49 -0.30 9.41 19.46
C LEU A 49 0.40 9.60 20.81
N GLU A 50 0.05 10.67 21.52
CA GLU A 50 0.20 10.70 22.96
C GLU A 50 -0.60 9.50 23.43
N VAL A 51 0.07 8.37 23.52
CA VAL A 51 -0.28 7.32 24.45
C VAL A 51 -0.11 8.03 25.77
N THR A 52 -1.17 8.71 26.24
CA THR A 52 -1.31 9.04 27.64
C THR A 52 -1.03 7.74 28.32
N GLN A 53 0.14 7.69 28.96
CA GLN A 53 0.63 6.55 29.69
C GLN A 53 -0.51 6.21 30.64
N VAL A 54 -1.33 5.21 30.29
CA VAL A 54 -2.38 4.73 31.17
C VAL A 54 -1.59 4.08 32.28
N GLN A 55 -1.35 4.85 33.32
CA GLN A 55 -0.70 4.41 34.53
C GLN A 55 -1.57 3.29 35.05
N ALA A 56 -1.15 2.06 34.77
CA ALA A 56 -1.75 0.88 35.36
C ALA A 56 -1.84 1.16 36.86
N PRO A 57 -2.99 0.96 37.51
CA PRO A 57 -3.08 1.07 38.95
C PRO A 57 -1.93 0.24 39.53
N GLN A 58 -0.97 0.90 40.18
CA GLN A 58 0.10 0.19 40.85
C GLN A 58 -0.55 -0.60 41.98
N LEU A 59 -0.85 -1.85 41.63
CA LEU A 59 -1.27 -2.88 42.53
C LEU A 59 -0.20 -2.97 43.63
N PRO A 60 -0.56 -2.81 44.92
CA PRO A 60 0.39 -3.09 45.98
C PRO A 60 0.77 -4.57 45.85
N ILE A 61 1.97 -4.82 45.34
CA ILE A 61 2.54 -6.17 45.24
C ILE A 61 2.75 -6.62 46.68
N SER A 62 1.74 -7.28 47.25
CA SER A 62 1.88 -7.92 48.56
C SER A 62 2.91 -9.03 48.41
N ASN A 63 4.07 -8.82 49.01
CA ASN A 63 5.16 -9.78 49.06
C ASN A 63 4.63 -11.12 49.61
N PRO A 64 4.76 -12.25 48.89
CA PRO A 64 4.28 -13.56 49.36
C PRO A 64 4.92 -13.96 50.71
N ASN A 65 6.11 -13.45 51.01
CA ASN A 65 6.84 -13.68 52.27
C ASN A 65 6.20 -12.99 53.50
N SER A 66 5.26 -12.05 53.28
CA SER A 66 4.59 -11.32 54.36
C SER A 66 3.58 -12.17 55.14
N ASN A 67 3.04 -13.22 54.52
CA ASN A 67 2.03 -14.07 55.17
C ASN A 67 2.68 -15.01 56.17
N GLU A 68 3.80 -15.60 55.78
CA GLU A 68 4.55 -16.51 56.62
C GLU A 68 5.19 -15.76 57.80
N SER A 69 5.64 -14.52 57.61
CA SER A 69 6.16 -13.70 58.69
C SER A 69 5.08 -13.24 59.68
N LEU A 70 3.87 -12.92 59.23
CA LEU A 70 2.74 -12.61 60.11
C LEU A 70 2.29 -13.83 60.91
N HIS A 71 2.17 -14.99 60.28
CA HIS A 71 1.84 -16.25 60.97
C HIS A 71 2.89 -16.61 62.02
N ARG A 72 4.19 -16.53 61.67
CA ARG A 72 5.30 -16.74 62.62
C ARG A 72 5.30 -15.71 63.75
N LEU A 73 4.89 -14.46 63.50
CA LEU A 73 4.77 -13.43 64.53
C LEU A 73 3.62 -13.73 65.50
N PHE A 74 2.46 -14.17 65.00
CA PHE A 74 1.37 -14.63 65.86
C PHE A 74 1.79 -15.85 66.71
N GLU A 75 2.45 -16.84 66.11
CA GLU A 75 2.97 -18.01 66.85
C GLU A 75 4.03 -17.62 67.89
N SER A 76 4.90 -16.66 67.58
CA SER A 76 5.92 -16.16 68.52
C SER A 76 5.29 -15.38 69.69
N LEU A 77 4.22 -14.62 69.42
CA LEU A 77 3.47 -13.89 70.45
C LEU A 77 2.65 -14.83 71.35
N GLU A 78 2.04 -15.86 70.78
CA GLU A 78 1.36 -16.92 71.52
C GLU A 78 2.36 -17.62 72.47
N LYS A 79 3.51 -18.07 71.93
CA LYS A 79 4.55 -18.72 72.72
C LYS A 79 5.16 -17.82 73.81
N TRP A 80 5.41 -16.55 73.50
CA TRP A 80 5.91 -15.59 74.50
C TRP A 80 4.90 -15.33 75.62
N GLY A 81 3.60 -15.30 75.28
CA GLY A 81 2.52 -15.19 76.27
C GLY A 81 2.47 -16.39 77.20
N ASP A 82 2.70 -17.60 76.68
CA ASP A 82 2.77 -18.83 77.46
C ASP A 82 4.00 -18.86 78.38
N ASP A 83 5.20 -18.66 77.81
CA ASP A 83 6.48 -18.78 78.54
C ASP A 83 6.63 -17.74 79.67
N ARG A 84 6.07 -16.53 79.50
CA ARG A 84 6.26 -15.43 80.46
C ARG A 84 5.30 -15.48 81.65
N MET A 85 4.13 -16.08 81.48
CA MET A 85 3.10 -16.12 82.52
C MET A 85 3.21 -17.36 83.42
N ASP A 86 3.84 -18.43 82.93
CA ASP A 86 4.14 -19.63 83.72
C ASP A 86 5.27 -19.38 84.76
N ASP A 87 6.11 -18.35 84.56
CA ASP A 87 7.33 -18.11 85.37
C ASP A 87 7.13 -17.13 86.56
N LYS A 88 6.01 -16.36 86.65
CA LYS A 88 5.91 -15.25 87.64
C LYS A 88 4.57 -14.99 88.34
N MET A 89 3.46 -15.60 87.98
CA MET A 89 2.15 -15.26 88.56
C MET A 89 1.30 -16.51 88.69
N GLY A 90 0.78 -16.82 89.88
CA GLY A 90 -0.20 -17.90 90.10
C GLY A 90 -1.56 -17.62 89.43
N ASP A 91 -2.67 -17.78 90.14
CA ASP A 91 -4.05 -17.66 89.61
C ASP A 91 -4.35 -16.37 88.78
N SER A 92 -3.64 -15.27 89.04
CA SER A 92 -3.75 -14.02 88.25
C SER A 92 -3.06 -14.07 86.88
N GLY A 93 -2.06 -14.94 86.67
CA GLY A 93 -1.35 -15.10 85.40
C GLY A 93 -2.20 -15.85 84.37
N GLU A 94 -2.96 -16.85 84.82
CA GLU A 94 -3.85 -17.64 83.97
C GLU A 94 -4.95 -16.78 83.33
N LYS A 95 -5.51 -15.82 84.09
CA LYS A 95 -6.48 -14.86 83.57
C LYS A 95 -5.89 -13.97 82.46
N VAL A 96 -4.68 -13.45 82.65
CA VAL A 96 -4.02 -12.58 81.66
C VAL A 96 -3.63 -13.38 80.41
N LYS A 97 -3.25 -14.66 80.56
CA LYS A 97 -2.97 -15.60 79.46
C LYS A 97 -4.21 -15.83 78.61
N LEU A 98 -5.35 -16.09 79.25
CA LEU A 98 -6.64 -16.26 78.56
C LEU A 98 -7.06 -14.98 77.81
N GLU A 99 -6.95 -13.81 78.45
CA GLU A 99 -7.28 -12.52 77.82
C GLU A 99 -6.37 -12.24 76.61
N THR A 100 -5.07 -12.51 76.74
CA THR A 100 -4.08 -12.32 75.67
C THR A 100 -4.34 -13.26 74.50
N ALA A 101 -4.56 -14.55 74.74
CA ALA A 101 -4.89 -15.53 73.71
C ALA A 101 -6.18 -15.17 72.96
N HIS A 102 -7.19 -14.70 73.69
CA HIS A 102 -8.45 -14.24 73.11
C HIS A 102 -8.28 -12.99 72.23
N ILE A 103 -7.47 -12.01 72.65
CA ILE A 103 -7.14 -10.83 71.84
C ILE A 103 -6.37 -11.23 70.58
N LEU A 104 -5.37 -12.10 70.69
CA LEU A 104 -4.58 -12.59 69.55
C LEU A 104 -5.46 -13.36 68.55
N CYS A 105 -6.37 -14.20 69.03
CA CYS A 105 -7.32 -14.91 68.20
C CYS A 105 -8.24 -13.94 67.43
N LYS A 106 -8.78 -12.92 68.11
CA LYS A 106 -9.59 -11.87 67.47
C LYS A 106 -8.80 -11.08 66.42
N LEU A 107 -7.55 -10.72 66.72
CA LEU A 107 -6.69 -9.99 65.80
C LEU A 107 -6.37 -10.83 64.55
N LYS A 108 -6.00 -12.10 64.74
CA LYS A 108 -5.74 -13.05 63.64
C LYS A 108 -6.96 -13.23 62.74
N GLY A 109 -8.15 -13.32 63.33
CA GLY A 109 -9.42 -13.34 62.60
C GLY A 109 -9.65 -12.07 61.79
N ALA A 110 -9.50 -10.89 62.41
CA ALA A 110 -9.68 -9.60 61.76
C ALA A 110 -8.71 -9.37 60.59
N VAL A 111 -7.43 -9.73 60.74
CA VAL A 111 -6.42 -9.64 59.67
C VAL A 111 -6.77 -10.57 58.51
N SER A 112 -7.22 -11.80 58.81
CA SER A 112 -7.62 -12.77 57.78
C SER A 112 -8.85 -12.29 57.00
N GLU A 113 -9.84 -11.74 57.70
CA GLU A 113 -11.04 -11.16 57.10
C GLU A 113 -10.71 -9.93 56.23
N GLN A 114 -9.90 -9.00 56.76
CA GLN A 114 -9.46 -7.83 55.99
C GLN A 114 -8.72 -8.24 54.72
N LYS A 115 -7.84 -9.25 54.79
CA LYS A 115 -7.12 -9.79 53.64
C LYS A 115 -8.09 -10.39 52.61
N SER A 116 -9.06 -11.19 53.07
CA SER A 116 -10.10 -11.76 52.20
C SER A 116 -10.87 -10.65 51.46
N GLN A 117 -11.30 -9.61 52.19
CA GLN A 117 -12.00 -8.47 51.62
C GLN A 117 -11.15 -7.70 50.61
N GLN A 118 -9.87 -7.47 50.90
CA GLN A 118 -8.95 -6.83 49.95
C GLN A 118 -8.76 -7.68 48.70
N GLN A 119 -8.64 -9.00 48.84
CA GLN A 119 -8.52 -9.92 47.71
C GLN A 119 -9.78 -9.90 46.84
N ILE A 120 -10.97 -9.86 47.45
CA ILE A 120 -12.24 -9.76 46.72
C ILE A 120 -12.31 -8.44 45.95
N LYS A 121 -12.05 -7.31 46.61
CA LYS A 121 -12.03 -5.98 45.96
C LYS A 121 -11.05 -5.93 44.80
N LEU A 122 -9.87 -6.51 44.99
CA LEU A 122 -8.87 -6.56 43.94
C LEU A 122 -9.34 -7.41 42.75
N ARG A 123 -9.90 -8.60 43.00
CA ARG A 123 -10.45 -9.45 41.94
C ARG A 123 -11.56 -8.75 41.16
N GLN A 124 -12.45 -8.05 41.85
CA GLN A 124 -13.51 -7.26 41.22
C GLN A 124 -12.95 -6.15 40.33
N SER A 125 -11.94 -5.41 40.81
CA SER A 125 -11.28 -4.37 40.03
C SER A 125 -10.57 -4.92 38.78
N ILE A 126 -9.88 -6.07 38.92
CA ILE A 126 -9.23 -6.75 37.80
C ILE A 126 -10.26 -7.17 36.75
N GLU A 127 -11.38 -7.77 37.15
CA GLU A 127 -12.39 -8.21 36.19
C GLU A 127 -13.06 -7.03 35.48
N ALA A 128 -13.37 -5.95 36.20
CA ALA A 128 -13.89 -4.72 35.60
C ALA A 128 -12.91 -4.11 34.58
N CYS A 129 -11.62 -4.05 34.93
CA CYS A 129 -10.56 -3.56 34.05
C CYS A 129 -10.38 -4.45 32.81
N LYS A 130 -10.49 -5.77 32.97
CA LYS A 130 -10.41 -6.75 31.88
C LYS A 130 -11.59 -6.59 30.92
N GLU A 131 -12.81 -6.44 31.42
CA GLU A 131 -13.99 -6.20 30.60
C GLU A 131 -13.91 -4.86 29.84
N GLU A 132 -13.48 -3.79 30.52
CA GLU A 132 -13.27 -2.48 29.89
C GLU A 132 -12.21 -2.55 28.77
N THR A 133 -11.08 -3.21 29.04
CA THR A 133 -10.02 -3.40 28.06
C THR A 133 -10.50 -4.24 26.87
N GLY A 134 -11.23 -5.32 27.14
CA GLY A 134 -11.84 -6.16 26.11
C GLY A 134 -12.85 -5.40 25.25
N HIS A 135 -13.66 -4.53 25.86
CA HIS A 135 -14.58 -3.65 25.15
C HIS A 135 -13.84 -2.64 24.25
N LYS A 136 -12.82 -1.95 24.78
CA LYS A 136 -11.99 -1.00 24.00
C LYS A 136 -11.30 -1.68 22.82
N LEU A 137 -10.75 -2.88 23.01
CA LEU A 137 -10.11 -3.67 21.94
C LEU A 137 -11.11 -4.09 20.86
N ARG A 138 -12.33 -4.51 21.23
CA ARG A 138 -13.40 -4.83 20.27
C ARG A 138 -13.78 -3.59 19.44
N LYS A 139 -14.04 -2.47 20.10
CA LYS A 139 -14.39 -1.21 19.43
C LYS A 139 -13.29 -0.72 18.49
N LEU A 140 -12.03 -0.84 18.89
CA LEU A 140 -10.89 -0.49 18.05
C LEU A 140 -10.84 -1.37 16.78
N ARG A 141 -11.01 -2.68 16.94
CA ARG A 141 -11.05 -3.63 15.82
C ARG A 141 -12.20 -3.33 14.87
N GLU A 142 -13.39 -3.08 15.39
CA GLU A 142 -14.56 -2.72 14.58
C GLU A 142 -14.34 -1.43 13.79
N THR A 143 -13.80 -0.40 14.44
CA THR A 143 -13.48 0.89 13.80
C THR A 143 -12.42 0.74 12.72
N MET A 144 -11.36 -0.04 12.99
CA MET A 144 -10.31 -0.32 12.02
C MET A 144 -10.86 -1.07 10.80
N ASN A 145 -11.67 -2.11 11.02
CA ASN A 145 -12.28 -2.88 9.93
C ASN A 145 -13.23 -2.03 9.08
N ALA A 146 -14.07 -1.21 9.72
CA ALA A 146 -14.98 -0.31 9.01
C ALA A 146 -14.19 0.68 8.12
N LYS A 147 -13.16 1.33 8.67
CA LYS A 147 -12.31 2.28 7.94
C LYS A 147 -11.55 1.60 6.80
N MET A 148 -11.02 0.40 7.02
CA MET A 148 -10.32 -0.36 5.99
C MET A 148 -11.27 -0.75 4.84
N SER A 149 -12.48 -1.20 5.17
CA SER A 149 -13.51 -1.55 4.18
C SER A 149 -13.94 -0.34 3.36
N GLU A 150 -14.10 0.83 4.00
CA GLU A 150 -14.46 2.08 3.34
C GLU A 150 -13.36 2.54 2.37
N GLN A 151 -12.09 2.51 2.81
CA GLN A 151 -10.95 2.87 1.98
C GLN A 151 -10.79 1.93 0.80
N LEU A 152 -10.95 0.62 1.01
CA LEU A 152 -10.86 -0.38 -0.05
C LEU A 152 -11.99 -0.20 -1.08
N GLY A 153 -13.21 0.09 -0.62
CA GLY A 153 -14.35 0.40 -1.50
C GLY A 153 -14.13 1.67 -2.33
N THR A 154 -13.57 2.72 -1.71
CA THR A 154 -13.25 3.98 -2.39
C THR A 154 -12.19 3.77 -3.47
N LEU A 155 -11.09 3.09 -3.12
CA LEU A 155 -10.01 2.78 -4.04
C LEU A 155 -10.50 1.93 -5.23
N GLN A 156 -11.34 0.93 -4.97
CA GLN A 156 -11.90 0.11 -6.04
C GLN A 156 -12.78 0.94 -7.00
N LYS A 157 -13.55 1.90 -6.48
CA LYS A 157 -14.36 2.81 -7.30
C LYS A 157 -13.48 3.73 -8.15
N GLU A 158 -12.41 4.28 -7.59
CA GLU A 158 -11.45 5.11 -8.33
C GLU A 158 -10.77 4.33 -9.45
N ILE A 159 -10.27 3.12 -9.15
CA ILE A 159 -9.65 2.25 -10.16
C ILE A 159 -10.62 1.96 -11.32
N ASN A 160 -11.87 1.61 -11.01
CA ASN A 160 -12.87 1.33 -12.03
C ASN A 160 -13.21 2.57 -12.87
N SER A 161 -13.28 3.75 -12.25
CA SER A 161 -13.49 5.02 -12.94
C SER A 161 -12.32 5.35 -13.88
N ASP A 162 -11.09 5.21 -13.40
CA ASP A 162 -9.86 5.47 -14.17
C ASP A 162 -9.71 4.50 -15.34
N GLN A 163 -10.06 3.22 -15.15
CA GLN A 163 -10.06 2.22 -16.22
C GLN A 163 -11.07 2.60 -17.32
N LEU A 164 -12.28 3.00 -16.93
CA LEU A 164 -13.31 3.43 -17.88
C LEU A 164 -12.87 4.68 -18.64
N GLU A 165 -12.32 5.68 -17.95
CA GLU A 165 -11.82 6.90 -18.58
C GLU A 165 -10.66 6.59 -19.55
N THR A 166 -9.72 5.75 -19.13
CA THR A 166 -8.60 5.31 -19.97
C THR A 166 -9.09 4.62 -21.23
N MET A 167 -10.07 3.72 -21.12
CA MET A 167 -10.68 3.04 -22.27
C MET A 167 -11.35 4.04 -23.22
N GLN A 168 -12.08 5.02 -22.69
CA GLN A 168 -12.71 6.07 -23.49
C GLN A 168 -11.66 6.94 -24.22
N ARG A 169 -10.58 7.33 -23.53
CA ARG A 169 -9.48 8.11 -24.13
C ARG A 169 -8.80 7.33 -25.26
N LEU A 170 -8.51 6.04 -25.04
CA LEU A 170 -7.93 5.16 -26.06
C LEU A 170 -8.85 4.99 -27.26
N SER A 171 -10.15 4.79 -27.04
CA SER A 171 -11.14 4.69 -28.12
C SER A 171 -11.20 5.97 -28.95
N LYS A 172 -11.25 7.15 -28.31
CA LYS A 172 -11.19 8.45 -29.00
C LYS A 172 -9.91 8.60 -29.82
N MET A 173 -8.77 8.23 -29.24
CA MET A 173 -7.48 8.29 -29.94
C MET A 173 -7.47 7.39 -31.18
N GLN A 174 -7.98 6.16 -31.07
CA GLN A 174 -8.11 5.24 -32.20
C GLN A 174 -8.98 5.83 -33.32
N HIS A 175 -10.10 6.48 -32.97
CA HIS A 175 -10.97 7.14 -33.95
C HIS A 175 -10.25 8.29 -34.67
N ILE A 176 -9.48 9.11 -33.95
CA ILE A 176 -8.70 10.21 -34.53
C ILE A 176 -7.65 9.65 -35.50
N ILE A 177 -6.90 8.63 -35.09
CA ILE A 177 -5.89 7.99 -35.94
C ILE A 177 -6.51 7.44 -37.22
N ASN A 178 -7.64 6.73 -37.10
CA ASN A 178 -8.34 6.18 -38.28
C ASN A 178 -8.86 7.29 -39.21
N ALA A 179 -9.45 8.36 -38.65
CA ALA A 179 -9.92 9.49 -39.44
C ALA A 179 -8.77 10.18 -40.19
N GLN A 180 -7.63 10.39 -39.51
CA GLN A 180 -6.45 11.00 -40.11
C GLN A 180 -5.84 10.11 -41.20
N ALA A 181 -5.74 8.79 -40.97
CA ALA A 181 -5.25 7.85 -41.97
C ALA A 181 -6.12 7.84 -43.23
N ASN A 182 -7.45 7.86 -43.06
CA ASN A 182 -8.39 7.92 -44.18
C ASN A 182 -8.30 9.25 -44.93
N GLN A 183 -8.14 10.37 -44.24
CA GLN A 183 -7.91 11.67 -44.87
C GLN A 183 -6.62 11.69 -45.69
N GLN A 184 -5.52 11.16 -45.14
CA GLN A 184 -4.24 11.06 -45.85
C GLN A 184 -4.34 10.16 -47.08
N LEU A 185 -5.03 9.02 -46.98
CA LEU A 185 -5.28 8.13 -48.10
C LEU A 185 -6.07 8.84 -49.21
N SER A 186 -7.14 9.57 -48.84
CA SER A 186 -7.94 10.34 -49.77
C SER A 186 -7.13 11.43 -50.47
N ALA A 187 -6.28 12.16 -49.74
CA ALA A 187 -5.40 13.17 -50.31
C ALA A 187 -4.38 12.57 -51.30
N LEU A 188 -3.80 11.40 -50.99
CA LEU A 188 -2.90 10.70 -51.90
C LEU A 188 -3.60 10.26 -53.19
N VAL A 189 -4.84 9.75 -53.10
CA VAL A 189 -5.64 9.38 -54.28
C VAL A 189 -5.92 10.62 -55.14
N ALA A 190 -6.31 11.74 -54.54
CA ALA A 190 -6.54 13.00 -55.26
C ALA A 190 -5.26 13.51 -55.95
N LEU A 191 -4.11 13.43 -55.27
CA LEU A 191 -2.82 13.80 -55.84
C LEU A 191 -2.45 12.90 -57.03
N GLN A 192 -2.65 11.58 -56.90
CA GLN A 192 -2.40 10.63 -57.98
C GLN A 192 -3.25 10.93 -59.22
N GLN A 193 -4.53 11.28 -59.02
CA GLN A 193 -5.42 11.67 -60.12
C GLN A 193 -4.95 12.96 -60.79
N ALA A 194 -4.55 13.97 -60.01
CA ALA A 194 -4.02 15.22 -60.54
C ALA A 194 -2.74 15.00 -61.38
N ILE A 195 -1.81 14.16 -60.88
CA ILE A 195 -0.60 13.78 -61.62
C ILE A 195 -0.93 13.08 -62.93
N ASN A 196 -1.92 12.18 -62.94
CA ASN A 196 -2.33 11.49 -64.16
C ASN A 196 -2.90 12.48 -65.20
N VAL A 197 -3.75 13.40 -64.78
CA VAL A 197 -4.32 14.44 -65.67
C VAL A 197 -3.22 15.34 -66.23
N ASP A 198 -2.28 15.79 -65.39
CA ASP A 198 -1.16 16.63 -65.81
C ASP A 198 -0.23 15.91 -66.78
N LYS A 199 0.03 14.62 -66.54
CA LYS A 199 0.79 13.76 -67.45
C LYS A 199 0.11 13.64 -68.82
N GLU A 200 -1.21 13.41 -68.85
CA GLU A 200 -1.97 13.32 -70.11
C GLU A 200 -2.00 14.65 -70.86
N ASP A 201 -2.12 15.78 -70.17
CA ASP A 201 -2.04 17.11 -70.78
C ASP A 201 -0.65 17.39 -71.35
N SER A 202 0.40 17.04 -70.61
CA SER A 202 1.79 17.15 -71.05
C SER A 202 2.07 16.31 -72.30
N ILE A 203 1.60 15.06 -72.35
CA ILE A 203 1.70 14.20 -73.54
C ILE A 203 0.99 14.84 -74.74
N ARG A 204 -0.22 15.39 -74.53
CA ARG A 204 -0.97 16.07 -75.60
C ARG A 204 -0.26 17.32 -76.10
N LYS A 205 0.36 18.11 -75.22
CA LYS A 205 1.17 19.28 -75.60
C LYS A 205 2.42 18.87 -76.39
N LEU A 206 3.12 17.83 -75.94
CA LEU A 206 4.30 17.31 -76.63
C LEU A 206 3.96 16.79 -78.03
N LYS A 207 2.84 16.06 -78.18
CA LYS A 207 2.36 15.58 -79.48
C LYS A 207 2.03 16.73 -80.44
N ARG A 208 1.40 17.80 -79.93
CA ARG A 208 1.13 19.02 -80.72
C ARG A 208 2.43 19.69 -81.18
N LEU A 209 3.40 19.86 -80.28
CA LEU A 209 4.72 20.41 -80.64
C LEU A 209 5.42 19.57 -81.71
N GLN A 210 5.40 18.24 -81.57
CA GLN A 210 5.99 17.34 -82.56
C GLN A 210 5.31 17.49 -83.94
N GLN A 211 3.98 17.61 -83.98
CA GLN A 211 3.23 17.85 -85.23
C GLN A 211 3.62 19.19 -85.86
N THR A 212 3.67 20.28 -85.09
CA THR A 212 4.08 21.60 -85.60
C THR A 212 5.50 21.58 -86.17
N ILE A 213 6.46 20.95 -85.48
CA ILE A 213 7.83 20.81 -85.98
C ILE A 213 7.86 20.03 -87.30
N GLN A 214 7.08 18.94 -87.39
CA GLN A 214 7.00 18.14 -88.61
C GLN A 214 6.42 18.95 -89.78
N GLU A 215 5.34 19.69 -89.56
CA GLU A 215 4.72 20.57 -90.55
C GLU A 215 5.67 21.67 -91.04
N GLU A 216 6.36 22.35 -90.12
CA GLU A 216 7.36 23.36 -90.47
C GLU A 216 8.53 22.78 -91.27
N THR A 217 8.99 21.58 -90.91
CA THR A 217 10.10 20.91 -91.61
C THR A 217 9.68 20.51 -93.02
N SER A 218 8.46 19.98 -93.19
CA SER A 218 7.88 19.66 -94.51
C SER A 218 7.72 20.91 -95.37
N GLN A 219 7.14 22.00 -94.85
CA GLN A 219 7.02 23.26 -95.58
C GLN A 219 8.38 23.80 -96.05
N ARG A 220 9.40 23.77 -95.18
CA ARG A 220 10.75 24.18 -95.55
C ARG A 220 11.32 23.31 -96.68
N LEU A 221 11.14 21.99 -96.61
CA LEU A 221 11.60 21.08 -97.65
C LEU A 221 10.95 21.37 -99.01
N ASP A 222 9.63 21.62 -99.02
CA ASP A 222 8.89 21.95 -100.23
C ASP A 222 9.38 23.28 -100.83
N THR A 223 9.62 24.31 -100.00
CA THR A 223 10.18 25.58 -100.48
C THR A 223 11.58 25.43 -101.09
N PHE A 224 12.42 24.51 -100.60
CA PHE A 224 13.72 24.24 -101.20
C PHE A 224 13.60 23.53 -102.55
N GLN A 225 12.66 22.59 -102.70
CA GLN A 225 12.47 21.87 -103.96
C GLN A 225 11.94 22.76 -105.09
N ILE A 226 11.14 23.79 -104.78
CA ILE A 226 10.63 24.74 -105.78
C ILE A 226 11.69 25.76 -106.20
N ALA A 227 12.68 26.03 -105.34
CA ALA A 227 13.75 27.00 -105.61
C ALA A 227 14.95 26.42 -106.39
N THR A 228 14.93 25.14 -106.76
CA THR A 228 15.98 24.44 -107.52
C THR A 228 15.51 24.15 -108.94
#